data_AF-A0A0U1M7J3-F1
#
_entry.id   AF-A0A0U1M7J3-F1
#
_cell.length_a   1.000
_cell.length_b   1.000
_cell.length_c   1.000
_cell.angle_alpha   90.00
_cell.angle_beta   90.00
_cell.angle_gamma   90.00
#
_symmetry.space_group_name_H-M   'P 1'
#
loop_
_entity.id
_entity.type
_entity.pdbx_description
1 polymer ?
#
loop_
_entity_poly.entity_id
_entity_poly.type
_entity_poly.pdbx_seq_one_letter_code
_entity_poly.pdbx_strand_id
1 'polypeptide(L)'
;MTAAAEYKLKDLTSFNDIPNLEKVESEIEGIPDTKVLVVRVDDKIHAISPRCTHYGAPLKNGVVAPDGRITCPWHGACFSVSTGEIEDAPAPNHLNTFEVYEKDGAVYIKGEEGAIKAGQRDPNLKCTPSTEEKVVVIGGGSGTLGVVQTLRELKFKGSITLLTRESNLPLDRTKLSKALISDAKKIEIRPVEWYQAAGIDIVHDEVTAVDFASKTVSAKSGKSWPYTKLVLATGGIPRALPLEGFKTLGNIFLLRNVPDVQDILGALGTGEKKKVVVVGSSFIGMEVGNALSKDHDVSIVGMEKAPLERVMGEQVGKIFQRNLEKSGVKFYLDASVDKATPSASDQTKVGAVHLKDGTVLDADVVILGIGVRPATDYLQNNASVSLEKDGSLRTDESFTVQGLGGDVYAIGDIATYPYHGPGAPSDGIPVRIEHWNVAQNAGRSVARSITHSLVSSSPLKPKAFIPVFWSALGQQLRYCGNTTAGWDSLTLRGDPDNAKFVAYYSKAQTIVAVATMGMDPLMSKSAELMRRGNMPSKKEIEDGVDLLKVDVPQYIAI
;
A
#
# COMPACT_ATOMS: atom_id res chain seq x y z
N MET A 1 3.00 14.19 -32.90
CA MET A 1 4.16 13.72 -32.13
C MET A 1 5.35 14.55 -32.57
N THR A 2 6.01 15.24 -31.66
CA THR A 2 7.27 15.93 -31.94
C THR A 2 8.35 14.87 -32.20
N ALA A 3 9.21 15.06 -33.19
CA ALA A 3 10.31 14.14 -33.41
C ALA A 3 11.24 14.09 -32.19
N ALA A 4 11.89 12.95 -31.95
CA ALA A 4 12.91 12.84 -30.92
C ALA A 4 14.06 13.81 -31.24
N ALA A 5 14.51 14.56 -30.23
CA ALA A 5 15.60 15.51 -30.33
C ALA A 5 16.67 15.23 -29.26
N GLU A 6 17.86 15.79 -29.47
CA GLU A 6 18.99 15.71 -28.55
C GLU A 6 18.94 16.89 -27.59
N TYR A 7 19.09 16.62 -26.30
CA TYR A 7 19.13 17.65 -25.26
C TYR A 7 20.35 17.47 -24.38
N LYS A 8 21.09 18.56 -24.17
CA LYS A 8 22.24 18.59 -23.28
C LYS A 8 21.80 18.60 -21.82
N LEU A 9 22.51 17.86 -20.99
CA LEU A 9 22.33 17.85 -19.54
C LEU A 9 23.24 18.90 -18.89
N LYS A 10 22.66 19.74 -18.03
CA LYS A 10 23.42 20.75 -17.29
C LYS A 10 24.30 20.10 -16.23
N ASP A 11 25.48 20.68 -16.00
CA ASP A 11 26.38 20.30 -14.90
C ASP A 11 26.85 18.83 -14.91
N LEU A 12 26.69 18.12 -16.03
CA LEU A 12 27.19 16.75 -16.21
C LEU A 12 28.08 16.66 -17.46
N THR A 13 29.38 16.50 -17.21
CA THR A 13 30.42 16.50 -18.25
C THR A 13 30.83 15.11 -18.70
N SER A 14 30.83 14.13 -17.78
CA SER A 14 31.16 12.74 -18.09
C SER A 14 30.39 11.73 -17.21
N PHE A 15 30.19 10.53 -17.74
CA PHE A 15 29.76 9.34 -17.03
C PHE A 15 30.73 8.90 -15.93
N ASN A 16 32.01 9.25 -16.06
CA ASN A 16 33.01 8.99 -15.01
C ASN A 16 32.73 9.77 -13.72
N ASP A 17 31.95 10.85 -13.81
CA ASP A 17 31.53 11.66 -12.66
C ASP A 17 30.45 10.96 -11.81
N ILE A 18 29.91 9.83 -12.29
CA ILE A 18 28.87 9.04 -11.62
C ILE A 18 29.48 7.71 -11.17
N PRO A 19 29.68 7.49 -9.86
CA PRO A 19 30.11 6.20 -9.32
C PRO A 19 29.08 5.10 -9.60
N ASN A 20 29.51 3.83 -9.55
CA ASN A 20 28.58 2.71 -9.70
C ASN A 20 27.54 2.70 -8.56
N LEU A 21 26.28 2.38 -8.89
CA LEU A 21 25.09 2.45 -8.02
C LEU A 21 24.69 3.86 -7.56
N GLU A 22 25.38 4.89 -8.06
CA GLU A 22 25.03 6.28 -7.81
C GLU A 22 24.15 6.85 -8.93
N LYS A 23 23.59 8.02 -8.61
CA LYS A 23 22.64 8.72 -9.47
C LYS A 23 22.77 10.22 -9.36
N VAL A 24 22.63 10.89 -10.50
CA VAL A 24 22.70 12.34 -10.61
C VAL A 24 21.42 12.84 -11.29
N GLU A 25 20.74 13.78 -10.64
CA GLU A 25 19.60 14.47 -11.22
C GLU A 25 20.11 15.73 -11.93
N SER A 26 19.82 15.86 -13.23
CA SER A 26 20.27 16.98 -14.05
C SER A 26 19.09 17.69 -14.70
N GLU A 27 19.18 19.01 -14.81
CA GLU A 27 18.30 19.80 -15.68
C GLU A 27 18.61 19.55 -17.15
N ILE A 28 17.59 19.73 -17.99
CA ILE A 28 17.67 19.53 -19.44
C ILE A 28 17.72 20.91 -20.11
N GLU A 29 18.81 21.22 -20.83
CA GLU A 29 18.92 22.47 -21.57
C GLU A 29 17.82 22.57 -22.65
N GLY A 30 17.17 23.74 -22.75
CA GLY A 30 16.10 23.99 -23.72
C GLY A 30 14.69 23.55 -23.28
N ILE A 31 14.54 22.82 -22.17
CA ILE A 31 13.22 22.45 -21.62
C ILE A 31 13.09 22.94 -20.17
N PRO A 32 12.44 24.10 -19.92
CA PRO A 32 12.30 24.68 -18.58
C PRO A 32 11.68 23.72 -17.56
N ASP A 33 12.16 23.77 -16.32
CA ASP A 33 11.65 23.02 -15.15
C ASP A 33 11.60 21.49 -15.30
N THR A 34 12.33 20.94 -16.29
CA THR A 34 12.42 19.49 -16.48
C THR A 34 13.80 18.96 -16.12
N LYS A 35 13.80 17.73 -15.60
CA LYS A 35 15.00 17.03 -15.16
C LYS A 35 14.97 15.60 -15.65
N VAL A 36 16.15 15.00 -15.71
CA VAL A 36 16.35 13.56 -15.89
C VAL A 36 17.19 13.03 -14.73
N LEU A 37 17.02 11.75 -14.40
CA LEU A 37 17.89 11.06 -13.47
C LEU A 37 18.80 10.13 -14.25
N VAL A 38 20.10 10.39 -14.19
CA VAL A 38 21.13 9.53 -14.75
C VAL A 38 21.59 8.59 -13.65
N VAL A 39 21.61 7.28 -13.91
CA VAL A 39 21.95 6.23 -12.96
C VAL A 39 23.03 5.34 -13.57
N ARG A 40 24.06 5.00 -12.80
CA ARG A 40 25.06 4.01 -13.20
C ARG A 40 24.84 2.69 -12.49
N VAL A 41 24.71 1.59 -13.24
CA VAL A 41 24.65 0.23 -12.69
C VAL A 41 25.45 -0.69 -13.60
N ASP A 42 26.36 -1.49 -13.02
CA ASP A 42 27.19 -2.46 -13.76
C ASP A 42 27.94 -1.79 -14.93
N ASP A 43 28.53 -0.62 -14.64
CA ASP A 43 29.24 0.25 -15.59
C ASP A 43 28.42 0.72 -16.80
N LYS A 44 27.09 0.51 -16.78
CA LYS A 44 26.16 1.03 -17.77
C LYS A 44 25.45 2.27 -17.24
N ILE A 45 25.23 3.21 -18.13
CA ILE A 45 24.54 4.46 -17.83
C ILE A 45 23.11 4.37 -18.35
N HIS A 46 22.19 4.78 -17.50
CA HIS A 46 20.77 4.82 -17.78
C HIS A 46 20.25 6.21 -17.51
N ALA A 47 19.37 6.72 -18.37
CA ALA A 47 18.65 7.97 -18.14
C ALA A 47 17.15 7.67 -18.02
N ILE A 48 16.57 8.03 -16.88
CA ILE A 48 15.17 7.76 -16.54
C ILE A 48 14.46 9.00 -16.02
N SER A 49 13.14 8.96 -15.98
CA SER A 49 12.34 10.01 -15.34
C SER A 49 12.72 10.18 -13.86
N PRO A 50 12.84 11.41 -13.34
CA PRO A 50 13.44 11.67 -12.02
C PRO A 50 12.49 11.50 -10.83
N ARG A 51 11.20 11.27 -11.08
CA ARG A 51 10.15 11.24 -10.07
C ARG A 51 9.42 9.90 -10.08
N CYS A 52 9.15 9.37 -8.90
CA CYS A 52 8.31 8.18 -8.75
C CYS A 52 6.89 8.49 -9.24
N THR A 53 6.35 7.64 -10.10
CA THR A 53 5.02 7.80 -10.70
C THR A 53 3.84 7.57 -9.74
N HIS A 54 4.09 7.17 -8.49
CA HIS A 54 3.05 7.11 -7.47
C HIS A 54 2.66 8.51 -6.99
N TYR A 55 3.44 9.13 -6.10
CA TYR A 55 3.17 10.48 -5.56
C TYR A 55 4.36 11.46 -5.78
N GLY A 56 5.18 11.25 -6.81
CA GLY A 56 6.21 12.23 -7.20
C GLY A 56 7.45 12.28 -6.30
N ALA A 57 7.72 11.24 -5.52
CA ALA A 57 8.94 11.15 -4.71
C ALA A 57 10.19 11.34 -5.59
N PRO A 58 11.17 12.18 -5.21
CA PRO A 58 12.40 12.34 -5.98
C PRO A 58 13.23 11.06 -5.94
N LEU A 59 13.45 10.44 -7.10
CA LEU A 59 14.18 9.17 -7.20
C LEU A 59 15.70 9.33 -6.99
N LYS A 60 16.23 10.56 -7.08
CA LYS A 60 17.60 10.85 -6.62
C LYS A 60 17.84 10.54 -5.14
N ASN A 61 16.77 10.48 -4.34
CA ASN A 61 16.83 10.06 -2.94
C ASN A 61 16.51 8.56 -2.78
N GLY A 62 16.18 7.84 -3.86
CA GLY A 62 15.89 6.41 -3.82
C GLY A 62 17.13 5.54 -3.60
N VAL A 63 16.92 4.24 -3.47
CA VAL A 63 17.98 3.25 -3.30
C VAL A 63 18.14 2.47 -4.60
N VAL A 64 19.34 2.47 -5.18
CA VAL A 64 19.67 1.67 -6.37
C VAL A 64 20.30 0.37 -5.88
N ALA A 65 19.81 -0.75 -6.40
CA ALA A 65 20.34 -2.07 -6.11
C ALA A 65 21.12 -2.62 -7.32
N PRO A 66 22.09 -3.54 -7.11
CA PRO A 66 22.96 -4.02 -8.18
C PRO A 66 22.28 -4.80 -9.32
N ASP A 67 21.03 -5.25 -9.13
CA ASP A 67 20.21 -5.87 -10.17
C ASP A 67 19.50 -4.86 -11.09
N GLY A 68 19.86 -3.57 -11.00
CA GLY A 68 19.28 -2.52 -11.83
C GLY A 68 17.91 -2.05 -11.35
N ARG A 69 17.57 -2.33 -10.09
CA ARG A 69 16.34 -1.86 -9.46
C ARG A 69 16.56 -0.53 -8.74
N ILE A 70 15.62 0.40 -8.87
CA ILE A 70 15.56 1.62 -8.05
C ILE A 70 14.29 1.63 -7.18
N THR A 71 14.47 1.74 -5.87
CA THR A 71 13.41 1.73 -4.86
C THR A 71 13.11 3.16 -4.40
N CYS A 72 11.84 3.56 -4.56
CA CYS A 72 11.31 4.86 -4.14
C CYS A 72 11.51 5.09 -2.64
N PRO A 73 11.97 6.27 -2.21
CA PRO A 73 12.25 6.55 -0.80
C PRO A 73 10.99 6.64 0.06
N TRP A 74 9.82 6.92 -0.53
CA TRP A 74 8.60 7.19 0.22
C TRP A 74 7.71 5.97 0.43
N HIS A 75 7.40 5.22 -0.63
CA HIS A 75 6.33 4.22 -0.62
C HIS A 75 6.78 2.83 -1.06
N GLY A 76 8.07 2.66 -1.35
CA GLY A 76 8.63 1.37 -1.80
C GLY A 76 8.26 0.96 -3.22
N ALA A 77 7.71 1.85 -4.05
CA ALA A 77 7.57 1.61 -5.49
C ALA A 77 8.93 1.34 -6.12
N CYS A 78 9.03 0.33 -6.97
CA CYS A 78 10.30 -0.07 -7.57
C CYS A 78 10.22 -0.08 -9.07
N PHE A 79 11.32 0.30 -9.72
CA PHE A 79 11.43 0.36 -11.16
C PHE A 79 12.74 -0.27 -11.63
N SER A 80 12.73 -0.84 -12.84
CA SER A 80 13.97 -1.15 -13.55
C SER A 80 14.59 0.14 -14.07
N VAL A 81 15.86 0.39 -13.79
CA VAL A 81 16.59 1.55 -14.32
C VAL A 81 16.86 1.43 -15.81
N SER A 82 16.88 0.21 -16.37
CA SER A 82 17.14 -0.01 -17.79
C SER A 82 15.89 0.13 -18.66
N THR A 83 14.73 -0.35 -18.18
CA THR A 83 13.48 -0.31 -18.96
C THR A 83 12.47 0.72 -18.46
N GLY A 84 12.67 1.27 -17.26
CA GLY A 84 11.71 2.13 -16.57
C GLY A 84 10.45 1.40 -16.08
N GLU A 85 10.35 0.10 -16.31
CA GLU A 85 9.16 -0.68 -15.98
C GLU A 85 8.99 -0.82 -14.47
N ILE A 86 7.74 -0.95 -14.04
CA ILE A 86 7.41 -1.13 -12.63
C ILE A 86 7.81 -2.55 -12.26
N GLU A 87 8.60 -2.69 -11.21
CA GLU A 87 8.90 -3.99 -10.60
C GLU A 87 7.98 -4.26 -9.41
N ASP A 88 7.75 -3.25 -8.56
CA ASP A 88 6.85 -3.32 -7.40
C ASP A 88 5.97 -2.07 -7.26
N ALA A 89 4.78 -2.31 -6.71
CA ALA A 89 3.78 -1.33 -6.33
C ALA A 89 4.31 -0.28 -5.32
N PRO A 90 3.63 0.88 -5.14
CA PRO A 90 2.30 1.23 -5.67
C PRO A 90 2.31 2.16 -6.90
N ALA A 91 3.40 2.21 -7.66
CA ALA A 91 3.45 2.99 -8.90
C ALA A 91 2.40 2.50 -9.91
N PRO A 92 1.54 3.39 -10.47
CA PRO A 92 0.60 3.03 -11.52
C PRO A 92 1.30 2.97 -12.89
N ASN A 93 2.24 3.87 -13.16
CA ASN A 93 2.86 4.06 -14.47
C ASN A 93 4.36 3.74 -14.48
N HIS A 94 4.90 3.39 -15.65
CA HIS A 94 6.33 3.21 -15.83
C HIS A 94 7.04 4.57 -15.90
N LEU A 95 8.34 4.58 -15.61
CA LEU A 95 9.20 5.71 -15.93
C LEU A 95 9.48 5.73 -17.44
N ASN A 96 9.69 6.93 -17.98
CA ASN A 96 10.32 7.05 -19.30
C ASN A 96 11.82 6.76 -19.17
N THR A 97 12.35 6.08 -20.18
CA THR A 97 13.79 5.90 -20.38
C THR A 97 14.23 6.68 -21.61
N PHE A 98 15.47 7.14 -21.61
CA PHE A 98 16.05 7.92 -22.69
C PHE A 98 17.39 7.31 -23.08
N GLU A 99 17.70 7.36 -24.38
CA GLU A 99 19.06 7.13 -24.83
C GLU A 99 19.95 8.22 -24.25
N VAL A 100 21.13 7.84 -23.75
CA VAL A 100 22.07 8.72 -23.06
C VAL A 100 23.49 8.46 -23.55
N TYR A 101 24.22 9.52 -23.88
CA TYR A 101 25.57 9.42 -24.45
C TYR A 101 26.40 10.68 -24.15
N GLU A 102 27.72 10.54 -24.19
CA GLU A 102 28.65 11.66 -24.14
C GLU A 102 28.93 12.20 -25.55
N LYS A 103 29.02 13.51 -25.68
CA LYS A 103 29.40 14.21 -26.92
C LYS A 103 30.00 15.57 -26.56
N ASP A 104 31.10 15.95 -27.21
CA ASP A 104 31.70 17.29 -27.08
C ASP A 104 31.94 17.75 -25.61
N GLY A 105 32.34 16.83 -24.74
CA GLY A 105 32.62 17.12 -23.33
C GLY A 105 31.38 17.35 -22.44
N ALA A 106 30.20 16.91 -22.89
CA ALA A 106 28.96 16.96 -22.12
C ALA A 106 28.14 15.67 -22.30
N VAL A 107 27.20 15.45 -21.38
CA VAL A 107 26.23 14.36 -21.48
C VAL A 107 24.94 14.85 -22.13
N TYR A 108 24.38 14.03 -23.00
CA TYR A 108 23.13 14.29 -23.72
C TYR A 108 22.14 13.16 -23.49
N ILE A 109 20.86 13.50 -23.58
CA ILE A 109 19.78 12.53 -23.77
C ILE A 109 19.10 12.74 -25.11
N LYS A 110 18.52 11.67 -25.66
CA LYS A 110 17.65 11.74 -26.83
C LYS A 110 16.25 11.26 -26.49
N GLY A 111 15.25 12.08 -26.80
CA GLY A 111 13.85 11.79 -26.50
C GLY A 111 12.87 12.79 -27.10
N GLU A 112 11.59 12.48 -27.02
CA GLU A 112 10.54 13.43 -27.38
C GLU A 112 10.28 14.40 -26.22
N GLU A 113 10.18 15.70 -26.51
CA GLU A 113 9.92 16.74 -25.49
C GLU A 113 8.66 16.45 -24.66
N GLY A 114 7.61 15.95 -25.33
CA GLY A 114 6.36 15.56 -24.67
C GLY A 114 6.56 14.42 -23.66
N ALA A 115 7.38 13.42 -23.99
CA ALA A 115 7.70 12.31 -23.09
C ALA A 115 8.57 12.77 -21.91
N ILE A 116 9.52 13.67 -22.15
CA ILE A 116 10.34 14.30 -21.10
C ILE A 116 9.44 15.04 -20.10
N LYS A 117 8.56 15.92 -20.60
CA LYS A 117 7.63 16.70 -19.77
C LYS A 117 6.60 15.82 -19.04
N ALA A 118 6.14 14.74 -19.67
CA ALA A 118 5.19 13.82 -19.05
C ALA A 118 5.79 13.11 -17.82
N GLY A 119 7.10 12.80 -17.84
CA GLY A 119 7.82 12.18 -16.72
C GLY A 119 7.38 10.75 -16.35
N GLN A 120 6.51 10.15 -17.15
CA GLN A 120 6.00 8.79 -17.01
C GLN A 120 5.39 8.32 -18.33
N ARG A 121 5.17 7.02 -18.45
CA ARG A 121 4.39 6.41 -19.54
C ARG A 121 3.45 5.36 -19.00
N ASP A 122 2.28 5.27 -19.63
CA ASP A 122 1.37 4.17 -19.38
C ASP A 122 2.01 2.82 -19.74
N PRO A 123 1.72 1.75 -18.99
CA PRO A 123 1.97 0.41 -19.47
C PRO A 123 1.20 0.22 -20.79
N ASN A 124 1.85 -0.32 -21.83
CA ASN A 124 1.17 -0.57 -23.10
C ASN A 124 0.34 -1.86 -23.01
N LEU A 125 -0.96 -1.68 -22.72
CA LEU A 125 -1.86 -2.78 -22.34
C LEU A 125 -2.98 -3.06 -23.34
N LYS A 126 -2.98 -2.42 -24.51
CA LYS A 126 -4.06 -2.60 -25.50
C LYS A 126 -4.24 -4.08 -25.82
N CYS A 127 -5.44 -4.61 -25.61
CA CYS A 127 -5.71 -6.02 -25.78
C CYS A 127 -7.16 -6.27 -26.17
N THR A 128 -7.35 -7.03 -27.25
CA THR A 128 -8.61 -7.71 -27.53
C THR A 128 -8.43 -9.17 -27.11
N PRO A 129 -9.21 -9.69 -26.15
CA PRO A 129 -9.13 -11.09 -25.74
C PRO A 129 -9.31 -12.04 -26.93
N SER A 130 -8.51 -13.11 -26.98
CA SER A 130 -8.45 -14.00 -28.14
C SER A 130 -8.22 -15.48 -27.80
N THR A 131 -8.31 -15.85 -26.52
CA THR A 131 -8.15 -17.23 -26.03
C THR A 131 -9.32 -17.61 -25.12
N GLU A 132 -9.52 -18.92 -24.89
CA GLU A 132 -10.59 -19.44 -24.02
C GLU A 132 -10.34 -19.21 -22.51
N GLU A 133 -9.15 -18.74 -22.13
CA GLU A 133 -8.84 -18.39 -20.74
C GLU A 133 -9.73 -17.26 -20.20
N LYS A 134 -10.27 -17.47 -18.99
CA LYS A 134 -11.20 -16.57 -18.30
C LYS A 134 -10.70 -16.31 -16.89
N VAL A 135 -10.17 -15.13 -16.64
CA VAL A 135 -9.79 -14.69 -15.29
C VAL A 135 -10.94 -13.89 -14.70
N VAL A 136 -11.53 -14.39 -13.60
CA VAL A 136 -12.49 -13.63 -12.80
C VAL A 136 -11.78 -13.11 -11.55
N VAL A 137 -11.92 -11.81 -11.28
CA VAL A 137 -11.40 -11.17 -10.06
C VAL A 137 -12.55 -10.63 -9.24
N ILE A 138 -12.66 -11.04 -7.97
CA ILE A 138 -13.72 -10.61 -7.06
C ILE A 138 -13.16 -9.55 -6.11
N GLY A 139 -13.63 -8.31 -6.25
CA GLY A 139 -13.25 -7.14 -5.46
C GLY A 139 -12.44 -6.12 -6.28
N GLY A 140 -12.71 -4.82 -6.10
CA GLY A 140 -12.11 -3.71 -6.88
C GLY A 140 -10.93 -2.98 -6.23
N GLY A 141 -10.17 -3.63 -5.35
CA GLY A 141 -9.11 -2.98 -4.57
C GLY A 141 -7.72 -2.95 -5.23
N SER A 142 -6.71 -2.54 -4.46
CA SER A 142 -5.31 -2.45 -4.92
C SER A 142 -4.76 -3.76 -5.50
N GLY A 143 -5.08 -4.89 -4.87
CA GLY A 143 -4.66 -6.21 -5.35
C GLY A 143 -5.16 -6.51 -6.76
N THR A 144 -6.41 -6.17 -7.04
CA THR A 144 -7.02 -6.29 -8.36
C THR A 144 -6.28 -5.49 -9.42
N LEU A 145 -5.91 -4.23 -9.12
CA LEU A 145 -5.10 -3.45 -10.04
C LEU A 145 -3.75 -4.15 -10.33
N GLY A 146 -3.11 -4.68 -9.29
CA GLY A 146 -1.89 -5.49 -9.42
C GLY A 146 -2.07 -6.69 -10.35
N VAL A 147 -3.18 -7.41 -10.25
CA VAL A 147 -3.50 -8.56 -11.12
C VAL A 147 -3.72 -8.11 -12.57
N VAL A 148 -4.70 -7.24 -12.80
CA VAL A 148 -5.19 -6.96 -14.16
C VAL A 148 -4.15 -6.20 -15.00
N GLN A 149 -3.41 -5.28 -14.38
CA GLN A 149 -2.31 -4.58 -15.03
C GLN A 149 -1.21 -5.58 -15.42
N THR A 150 -0.75 -6.39 -14.47
CA THR A 150 0.38 -7.30 -14.70
C THR A 150 0.05 -8.42 -15.69
N LEU A 151 -1.19 -8.94 -15.69
CA LEU A 151 -1.63 -9.89 -16.71
C LEU A 151 -1.46 -9.31 -18.12
N ARG A 152 -1.86 -8.05 -18.32
CA ARG A 152 -1.72 -7.38 -19.62
C ARG A 152 -0.27 -6.97 -19.93
N GLU A 153 0.53 -6.59 -18.93
CA GLU A 153 1.98 -6.36 -19.09
C GLU A 153 2.66 -7.64 -19.62
N LEU A 154 2.28 -8.80 -19.07
CA LEU A 154 2.75 -10.14 -19.45
C LEU A 154 2.03 -10.73 -20.68
N LYS A 155 1.30 -9.89 -21.42
CA LYS A 155 0.64 -10.25 -22.69
C LYS A 155 -0.39 -11.38 -22.60
N PHE A 156 -0.98 -11.60 -21.43
CA PHE A 156 -2.11 -12.52 -21.26
C PHE A 156 -3.26 -12.16 -22.20
N LYS A 157 -3.77 -13.15 -22.95
CA LYS A 157 -4.76 -12.96 -24.02
C LYS A 157 -6.18 -13.45 -23.67
N GLY A 158 -6.40 -13.95 -22.46
CA GLY A 158 -7.74 -14.32 -21.99
C GLY A 158 -8.59 -13.12 -21.60
N SER A 159 -9.89 -13.37 -21.40
CA SER A 159 -10.80 -12.38 -20.85
C SER A 159 -10.51 -12.15 -19.37
N ILE A 160 -10.74 -10.92 -18.91
CA ILE A 160 -10.62 -10.53 -17.51
C ILE A 160 -11.92 -9.84 -17.12
N THR A 161 -12.60 -10.41 -16.12
CA THR A 161 -13.83 -9.82 -15.56
C THR A 161 -13.59 -9.46 -14.10
N LEU A 162 -13.76 -8.19 -13.78
CA LEU A 162 -13.75 -7.65 -12.43
C LEU A 162 -15.19 -7.55 -11.89
N LEU A 163 -15.49 -8.29 -10.82
CA LEU A 163 -16.76 -8.20 -10.10
C LEU A 163 -16.57 -7.39 -8.81
N THR A 164 -17.32 -6.30 -8.64
CA THR A 164 -17.21 -5.47 -7.44
C THR A 164 -18.57 -4.92 -7.00
N ARG A 165 -18.83 -4.89 -5.69
CA ARG A 165 -20.05 -4.24 -5.14
C ARG A 165 -19.92 -2.73 -5.02
N GLU A 166 -18.71 -2.19 -5.10
CA GLU A 166 -18.51 -0.74 -5.09
C GLU A 166 -18.98 -0.15 -6.42
N SER A 167 -19.68 0.98 -6.38
CA SER A 167 -20.19 1.67 -7.57
C SER A 167 -19.13 2.43 -8.36
N ASN A 168 -17.93 2.55 -7.81
CA ASN A 168 -16.82 3.32 -8.40
C ASN A 168 -15.81 2.38 -9.07
N LEU A 169 -15.00 2.93 -9.98
CA LEU A 169 -13.80 2.24 -10.48
C LEU A 169 -12.80 2.01 -9.33
N PRO A 170 -11.79 1.13 -9.49
CA PRO A 170 -10.75 0.97 -8.48
C PRO A 170 -10.10 2.31 -8.04
N LEU A 171 -10.15 2.59 -6.74
CA LEU A 171 -9.76 3.86 -6.13
C LEU A 171 -8.51 3.71 -5.24
N ASP A 172 -7.69 4.76 -5.15
CA ASP A 172 -6.69 4.92 -4.10
C ASP A 172 -7.37 5.17 -2.75
N ARG A 173 -7.68 4.07 -2.07
CA ARG A 173 -8.38 4.07 -0.78
C ARG A 173 -7.59 4.79 0.32
N THR A 174 -6.28 4.97 0.16
CA THR A 174 -5.45 5.64 1.17
C THR A 174 -5.77 7.12 1.31
N LYS A 175 -6.42 7.73 0.29
CA LYS A 175 -6.88 9.12 0.32
C LYS A 175 -8.12 9.33 1.18
N LEU A 176 -8.91 8.29 1.44
CA LEU A 176 -10.16 8.39 2.18
C LEU A 176 -9.96 8.76 3.64
N SER A 177 -8.89 8.28 4.29
CA SER A 177 -8.59 8.57 5.70
C SER A 177 -7.59 9.71 5.88
N LYS A 178 -6.67 9.93 4.93
CA LYS A 178 -5.61 10.93 5.05
C LYS A 178 -6.05 12.33 4.66
N ALA A 179 -6.86 12.44 3.61
CA ALA A 179 -7.31 13.72 3.06
C ALA A 179 -8.83 13.84 2.98
N LEU A 180 -9.57 12.81 3.42
CA LEU A 180 -11.04 12.77 3.39
C LEU A 180 -11.61 13.15 2.01
N ILE A 181 -10.99 12.66 0.92
CA ILE A 181 -11.46 12.98 -0.43
C ILE A 181 -12.75 12.21 -0.71
N SER A 182 -13.86 12.96 -0.83
CA SER A 182 -15.21 12.44 -1.03
C SER A 182 -15.65 12.34 -2.50
N ASP A 183 -14.81 12.81 -3.43
CA ASP A 183 -15.05 12.71 -4.87
C ASP A 183 -14.25 11.53 -5.43
N ALA A 184 -14.96 10.45 -5.79
CA ALA A 184 -14.36 9.24 -6.32
C ALA A 184 -13.46 9.53 -7.53
N LYS A 185 -13.88 10.40 -8.45
CA LYS A 185 -13.14 10.70 -9.70
C LYS A 185 -11.74 11.26 -9.45
N LYS A 186 -11.52 11.92 -8.30
CA LYS A 186 -10.20 12.47 -7.92
C LYS A 186 -9.24 11.42 -7.39
N ILE A 187 -9.72 10.23 -7.07
CA ILE A 187 -8.96 9.15 -6.46
C ILE A 187 -9.09 7.83 -7.22
N GLU A 188 -9.75 7.82 -8.38
CA GLU A 188 -9.68 6.71 -9.34
C GLU A 188 -8.24 6.55 -9.84
N ILE A 189 -7.73 5.31 -9.81
CA ILE A 189 -6.34 5.04 -10.16
C ILE A 189 -6.15 5.04 -11.67
N ARG A 190 -7.21 4.63 -12.39
CA ARG A 190 -7.25 4.51 -13.85
C ARG A 190 -8.61 5.02 -14.34
N PRO A 191 -8.64 5.77 -15.46
CA PRO A 191 -9.89 6.14 -16.10
C PRO A 191 -10.54 4.92 -16.78
N VAL A 192 -11.84 4.97 -17.05
CA VAL A 192 -12.59 3.82 -17.62
C VAL A 192 -12.03 3.36 -18.97
N GLU A 193 -11.54 4.30 -19.78
CA GLU A 193 -10.98 4.04 -21.11
C GLU A 193 -9.74 3.16 -21.04
N TRP A 194 -8.99 3.22 -19.93
CA TRP A 194 -7.83 2.37 -19.71
C TRP A 194 -8.25 0.89 -19.59
N TYR A 195 -9.31 0.60 -18.85
CA TYR A 195 -9.83 -0.76 -18.68
C TYR A 195 -10.41 -1.29 -19.99
N GLN A 196 -11.18 -0.47 -20.70
CA GLN A 196 -11.75 -0.82 -22.00
C GLN A 196 -10.65 -1.12 -23.04
N ALA A 197 -9.63 -0.25 -23.14
CA ALA A 197 -8.51 -0.47 -24.04
C ALA A 197 -7.72 -1.74 -23.70
N ALA A 198 -7.65 -2.09 -22.42
CA ALA A 198 -7.04 -3.31 -21.92
C ALA A 198 -7.94 -4.55 -22.02
N GLY A 199 -9.17 -4.44 -22.54
CA GLY A 199 -10.10 -5.56 -22.63
C GLY A 199 -10.43 -6.17 -21.26
N ILE A 200 -10.71 -5.29 -20.28
CA ILE A 200 -11.10 -5.66 -18.91
C ILE A 200 -12.55 -5.22 -18.70
N ASP A 201 -13.42 -6.18 -18.40
CA ASP A 201 -14.82 -5.90 -18.11
C ASP A 201 -15.00 -5.63 -16.62
N ILE A 202 -15.60 -4.49 -16.27
CA ILE A 202 -15.94 -4.14 -14.90
C ILE A 202 -17.44 -4.31 -14.72
N VAL A 203 -17.83 -5.14 -13.75
CA VAL A 203 -19.23 -5.42 -13.40
C VAL A 203 -19.46 -4.97 -11.96
N HIS A 204 -20.40 -4.04 -11.81
CA HIS A 204 -20.85 -3.56 -10.50
C HIS A 204 -21.96 -4.47 -9.97
N ASP A 205 -21.57 -5.55 -9.30
CA ASP A 205 -22.47 -6.54 -8.69
C ASP A 205 -21.84 -7.18 -7.45
N GLU A 206 -22.66 -7.65 -6.54
CA GLU A 206 -22.23 -8.28 -5.30
C GLU A 206 -22.16 -9.79 -5.47
N VAL A 207 -20.95 -10.35 -5.41
CA VAL A 207 -20.76 -11.81 -5.41
C VAL A 207 -21.36 -12.41 -4.14
N THR A 208 -22.19 -13.44 -4.31
CA THR A 208 -22.91 -14.12 -3.23
C THR A 208 -22.42 -15.55 -3.00
N ALA A 209 -21.83 -16.19 -4.01
CA ALA A 209 -21.29 -17.55 -3.92
C ALA A 209 -20.25 -17.84 -5.00
N VAL A 210 -19.42 -18.85 -4.74
CA VAL A 210 -18.51 -19.45 -5.72
C VAL A 210 -18.72 -20.96 -5.70
N ASP A 211 -18.95 -21.56 -6.85
CA ASP A 211 -18.90 -23.01 -7.03
C ASP A 211 -17.53 -23.39 -7.60
N PHE A 212 -16.68 -23.96 -6.76
CA PHE A 212 -15.33 -24.34 -7.12
C PHE A 212 -15.28 -25.62 -7.98
N ALA A 213 -16.30 -26.47 -7.90
CA ALA A 213 -16.37 -27.70 -8.67
C ALA A 213 -16.78 -27.42 -10.12
N SER A 214 -17.81 -26.58 -10.32
CA SER A 214 -18.24 -26.14 -11.65
C SER A 214 -17.50 -24.90 -12.17
N LYS A 215 -16.55 -24.36 -11.39
CA LYS A 215 -15.74 -23.17 -11.68
C LYS A 215 -16.58 -21.96 -12.12
N THR A 216 -17.57 -21.60 -11.30
CA THR A 216 -18.51 -20.52 -11.57
C THR A 216 -18.68 -19.59 -10.38
N VAL A 217 -18.73 -18.27 -10.63
CA VAL A 217 -19.06 -17.25 -9.62
C VAL A 217 -20.49 -16.77 -9.84
N SER A 218 -21.27 -16.64 -8.77
CA SER A 218 -22.65 -16.14 -8.80
C SER A 218 -22.76 -14.82 -8.05
N ALA A 219 -23.58 -13.90 -8.56
CA ALA A 219 -23.82 -12.60 -7.94
C ALA A 219 -25.30 -12.35 -7.64
N LYS A 220 -25.55 -11.27 -6.90
CA LYS A 220 -26.86 -10.88 -6.37
C LYS A 220 -27.89 -10.61 -7.47
N SER A 221 -27.47 -10.18 -8.65
CA SER A 221 -28.38 -10.04 -9.80
C SER A 221 -28.92 -11.36 -10.36
N GLY A 222 -28.41 -12.51 -9.90
CA GLY A 222 -28.71 -13.83 -10.46
C GLY A 222 -27.85 -14.21 -11.67
N LYS A 223 -26.96 -13.31 -12.12
CA LYS A 223 -25.96 -13.62 -13.16
C LYS A 223 -24.84 -14.48 -12.59
N SER A 224 -24.17 -15.21 -13.48
CA SER A 224 -23.02 -16.03 -13.16
C SER A 224 -21.91 -15.90 -14.21
N TRP A 225 -20.67 -16.18 -13.78
CA TRP A 225 -19.47 -16.08 -14.59
C TRP A 225 -18.61 -17.33 -14.45
N PRO A 226 -18.40 -18.11 -15.53
CA PRO A 226 -17.45 -19.20 -15.52
C PRO A 226 -16.01 -18.66 -15.53
N TYR A 227 -15.08 -19.38 -14.91
CA TYR A 227 -13.68 -19.01 -14.87
C TYR A 227 -12.75 -20.18 -15.19
N THR A 228 -11.59 -19.89 -15.78
CA THR A 228 -10.45 -20.82 -15.79
C THR A 228 -9.53 -20.55 -14.62
N LYS A 229 -9.38 -19.27 -14.22
CA LYS A 229 -8.66 -18.81 -13.02
C LYS A 229 -9.52 -17.84 -12.22
N LEU A 230 -9.49 -17.95 -10.89
CA LEU A 230 -10.25 -17.10 -9.99
C LEU A 230 -9.32 -16.39 -9.00
N VAL A 231 -9.49 -15.08 -8.85
CA VAL A 231 -8.77 -14.30 -7.83
C VAL A 231 -9.77 -13.68 -6.85
N LEU A 232 -9.65 -14.07 -5.58
CA LEU A 232 -10.42 -13.57 -4.46
C LEU A 232 -9.68 -12.37 -3.84
N ALA A 233 -10.26 -11.17 -3.93
CA ALA A 233 -9.60 -9.91 -3.56
C ALA A 233 -10.58 -8.91 -2.90
N THR A 234 -11.53 -9.42 -2.10
CA THR A 234 -12.64 -8.63 -1.53
C THR A 234 -12.25 -7.68 -0.39
N GLY A 235 -11.00 -7.77 0.10
CA GLY A 235 -10.47 -6.87 1.13
C GLY A 235 -11.14 -7.04 2.51
N GLY A 236 -11.13 -5.98 3.32
CA GLY A 236 -11.74 -5.95 4.65
C GLY A 236 -13.06 -5.18 4.77
N ILE A 237 -13.86 -5.57 5.76
CA ILE A 237 -15.07 -4.89 6.25
C ILE A 237 -14.75 -4.26 7.62
N PRO A 238 -14.96 -2.95 7.83
CA PRO A 238 -14.78 -2.32 9.14
C PRO A 238 -15.65 -2.95 10.22
N ARG A 239 -15.12 -3.04 11.44
CA ARG A 239 -15.87 -3.57 12.58
C ARG A 239 -16.75 -2.47 13.17
N ALA A 240 -18.01 -2.80 13.42
CA ALA A 240 -18.91 -2.01 14.24
C ALA A 240 -18.81 -2.41 15.72
N LEU A 241 -19.08 -1.48 16.63
CA LEU A 241 -19.12 -1.77 18.07
C LEU A 241 -20.47 -2.40 18.45
N PRO A 242 -20.50 -3.59 19.08
CA PRO A 242 -21.73 -4.22 19.55
C PRO A 242 -22.13 -3.70 20.94
N LEU A 243 -22.09 -2.38 21.14
CA LEU A 243 -22.43 -1.70 22.39
C LEU A 243 -23.69 -0.85 22.20
N GLU A 244 -24.35 -0.52 23.32
CA GLU A 244 -25.57 0.30 23.32
C GLU A 244 -25.34 1.64 22.60
N GLY A 245 -26.31 2.07 21.80
CA GLY A 245 -26.28 3.31 21.02
C GLY A 245 -25.50 3.23 19.71
N PHE A 246 -24.39 2.49 19.65
CA PHE A 246 -23.47 2.49 18.50
C PHE A 246 -24.04 1.94 17.19
N LYS A 247 -25.11 1.14 17.24
CA LYS A 247 -25.80 0.60 16.06
C LYS A 247 -27.12 1.28 15.75
N THR A 248 -27.64 2.07 16.68
CA THR A 248 -29.02 2.61 16.63
C THR A 248 -29.04 4.12 16.45
N LEU A 249 -28.01 4.83 16.90
CA LEU A 249 -27.89 6.28 16.75
C LEU A 249 -27.20 6.63 15.43
N GLY A 250 -27.68 7.68 14.77
CA GLY A 250 -27.02 8.32 13.63
C GLY A 250 -25.80 9.14 14.05
N ASN A 251 -25.08 9.66 13.06
CA ASN A 251 -23.79 10.34 13.23
C ASN A 251 -22.68 9.47 13.84
N ILE A 252 -22.80 8.14 13.71
CA ILE A 252 -21.77 7.17 14.09
C ILE A 252 -21.34 6.46 12.80
N PHE A 253 -20.08 6.65 12.41
CA PHE A 253 -19.59 6.26 11.10
C PHE A 253 -18.49 5.22 11.16
N LEU A 254 -18.51 4.32 10.19
CA LEU A 254 -17.35 3.53 9.77
C LEU A 254 -16.62 4.30 8.67
N LEU A 255 -15.42 3.85 8.30
CA LEU A 255 -14.71 4.42 7.15
C LEU A 255 -14.06 3.32 6.31
N ARG A 256 -14.54 3.13 5.08
CA ARG A 256 -13.93 2.26 4.07
C ARG A 256 -14.08 2.78 2.65
N ASN A 257 -15.23 3.35 2.30
CA ASN A 257 -15.62 3.71 0.95
C ASN A 257 -15.91 5.22 0.83
N VAL A 258 -16.09 5.68 -0.41
CA VAL A 258 -16.41 7.09 -0.70
C VAL A 258 -17.70 7.56 -0.01
N PRO A 259 -18.82 6.80 -0.01
CA PRO A 259 -20.03 7.20 0.70
C PRO A 259 -19.79 7.45 2.20
N ASP A 260 -18.95 6.64 2.85
CA ASP A 260 -18.63 6.84 4.27
C ASP A 260 -17.98 8.23 4.51
N VAL A 261 -17.09 8.65 3.62
CA VAL A 261 -16.47 9.99 3.70
C VAL A 261 -17.51 11.08 3.44
N GLN A 262 -18.40 10.89 2.46
CA GLN A 262 -19.48 11.83 2.17
C GLN A 262 -20.40 12.01 3.37
N ASP A 263 -20.78 10.91 4.02
CA ASP A 263 -21.64 10.92 5.21
C ASP A 263 -20.95 11.59 6.41
N ILE A 264 -19.66 11.30 6.64
CA ILE A 264 -18.85 11.96 7.68
C ILE A 264 -18.80 13.47 7.43
N LEU A 265 -18.42 13.91 6.21
CA LEU A 265 -18.31 15.33 5.89
C LEU A 265 -19.69 16.03 5.93
N GLY A 266 -20.75 15.34 5.52
CA GLY A 266 -22.12 15.84 5.61
C GLY A 266 -22.56 16.07 7.05
N ALA A 267 -22.22 15.18 7.96
CA ALA A 267 -22.53 15.30 9.39
C ALA A 267 -21.69 16.37 10.10
N LEU A 268 -20.44 16.58 9.66
CA LEU A 268 -19.60 17.69 10.14
C LEU A 268 -20.17 19.04 9.66
N GLY A 269 -20.66 19.10 8.42
CA GLY A 269 -21.23 20.29 7.81
C GLY A 269 -20.20 21.39 7.56
N THR A 270 -20.70 22.60 7.26
CA THR A 270 -19.89 23.81 7.15
C THR A 270 -20.30 24.79 8.24
N GLY A 271 -19.35 25.34 9.00
CA GLY A 271 -19.66 26.29 10.07
C GLY A 271 -18.85 26.02 11.34
N GLU A 272 -19.54 25.97 12.47
CA GLU A 272 -18.90 25.84 13.79
C GLU A 272 -18.15 24.51 13.95
N LYS A 273 -17.10 24.55 14.79
CA LYS A 273 -16.36 23.35 15.18
C LYS A 273 -17.33 22.32 15.78
N LYS A 274 -17.09 21.05 15.45
CA LYS A 274 -17.84 19.90 15.96
C LYS A 274 -16.99 19.16 16.96
N LYS A 275 -17.63 18.52 17.94
CA LYS A 275 -16.99 17.58 18.84
C LYS A 275 -16.96 16.21 18.16
N VAL A 276 -15.78 15.79 17.74
CA VAL A 276 -15.58 14.51 17.04
C VAL A 276 -14.91 13.53 17.98
N VAL A 277 -15.57 12.40 18.24
CA VAL A 277 -14.98 11.29 19.01
C VAL A 277 -14.59 10.18 18.06
N VAL A 278 -13.29 9.92 17.95
CA VAL A 278 -12.76 8.77 17.22
C VAL A 278 -12.51 7.64 18.21
N VAL A 279 -13.17 6.49 17.97
CA VAL A 279 -12.94 5.28 18.78
C VAL A 279 -11.95 4.38 18.07
N GLY A 280 -10.77 4.21 18.67
CA GLY A 280 -9.65 3.43 18.16
C GLY A 280 -8.43 4.29 17.85
N SER A 281 -7.30 4.00 18.51
CA SER A 281 -6.01 4.67 18.32
C SER A 281 -5.10 3.94 17.31
N SER A 282 -5.72 3.35 16.28
CA SER A 282 -5.05 2.66 15.17
C SER A 282 -4.78 3.61 13.99
N PHE A 283 -4.18 3.12 12.89
CA PHE A 283 -3.80 3.97 11.75
C PHE A 283 -4.95 4.80 11.19
N ILE A 284 -6.10 4.19 10.91
CA ILE A 284 -7.24 4.92 10.33
C ILE A 284 -7.81 5.94 11.33
N GLY A 285 -7.96 5.56 12.60
CA GLY A 285 -8.45 6.47 13.63
C GLY A 285 -7.52 7.68 13.81
N MET A 286 -6.21 7.43 13.84
CA MET A 286 -5.20 8.49 13.94
C MET A 286 -5.14 9.37 12.68
N GLU A 287 -5.23 8.79 11.48
CA GLU A 287 -5.26 9.55 10.22
C GLU A 287 -6.47 10.48 10.14
N VAL A 288 -7.66 9.97 10.46
CA VAL A 288 -8.89 10.77 10.47
C VAL A 288 -8.85 11.83 11.56
N GLY A 289 -8.41 11.46 12.77
CA GLY A 289 -8.26 12.41 13.86
C GLY A 289 -7.30 13.55 13.50
N ASN A 290 -6.17 13.24 12.87
CA ASN A 290 -5.24 14.24 12.35
C ASN A 290 -5.87 15.10 11.25
N ALA A 291 -6.59 14.50 10.29
CA ALA A 291 -7.23 15.21 9.19
C ALA A 291 -8.29 16.22 9.65
N LEU A 292 -8.99 15.92 10.75
CA LEU A 292 -10.08 16.76 11.29
C LEU A 292 -9.62 17.75 12.37
N SER A 293 -8.46 17.52 13.00
CA SER A 293 -8.01 18.27 14.19
C SER A 293 -7.87 19.79 14.03
N LYS A 294 -7.65 20.28 12.80
CA LYS A 294 -7.54 21.72 12.54
C LYS A 294 -8.89 22.42 12.62
N ASP A 295 -9.94 21.75 12.14
CA ASP A 295 -11.25 22.33 11.90
C ASP A 295 -12.29 21.92 12.95
N HIS A 296 -12.01 20.88 13.75
CA HIS A 296 -12.93 20.32 14.75
C HIS A 296 -12.23 19.98 16.07
N ASP A 297 -13.00 19.85 17.15
CA ASP A 297 -12.51 19.40 18.45
C ASP A 297 -12.47 17.88 18.48
N VAL A 298 -11.28 17.31 18.29
CA VAL A 298 -11.10 15.85 18.13
C VAL A 298 -10.64 15.21 19.43
N SER A 299 -11.36 14.17 19.85
CA SER A 299 -10.95 13.25 20.92
C SER A 299 -10.73 11.86 20.35
N ILE A 300 -9.60 11.21 20.65
CA ILE A 300 -9.31 9.82 20.28
C ILE A 300 -9.34 8.95 21.53
N VAL A 301 -10.15 7.90 21.51
CA VAL A 301 -10.26 6.90 22.59
C VAL A 301 -9.53 5.63 22.18
N GLY A 302 -8.65 5.10 23.03
CA GLY A 302 -7.92 3.86 22.78
C GLY A 302 -7.81 3.00 24.04
N MET A 303 -7.82 1.68 23.87
CA MET A 303 -7.66 0.74 24.99
C MET A 303 -6.20 0.55 25.38
N GLU A 304 -5.30 0.87 24.46
CA GLU A 304 -3.85 0.80 24.60
C GLU A 304 -3.31 2.00 25.39
N LYS A 305 -2.10 1.85 25.95
CA LYS A 305 -1.38 2.91 26.69
C LYS A 305 -0.84 4.00 25.79
N ALA A 306 -0.62 3.65 24.53
CA ALA A 306 -0.17 4.55 23.48
C ALA A 306 -0.82 4.15 22.14
N PRO A 307 -1.03 5.10 21.20
CA PRO A 307 -1.49 4.77 19.86
C PRO A 307 -0.57 3.75 19.19
N LEU A 308 -1.15 2.79 18.47
CA LEU A 308 -0.39 1.76 17.74
C LEU A 308 0.55 0.89 18.62
N GLU A 309 0.37 0.83 19.94
CA GLU A 309 1.25 0.08 20.86
C GLU A 309 1.49 -1.36 20.42
N ARG A 310 0.45 -2.07 19.99
CA ARG A 310 0.55 -3.47 19.53
C ARG A 310 1.44 -3.66 18.30
N VAL A 311 1.53 -2.64 17.45
CA VAL A 311 2.26 -2.71 16.17
C VAL A 311 3.65 -2.09 16.29
N MET A 312 3.76 -0.96 16.98
CA MET A 312 4.95 -0.10 17.00
C MET A 312 5.58 0.03 18.40
N GLY A 313 4.98 -0.56 19.43
CA GLY A 313 5.42 -0.41 20.81
C GLY A 313 5.06 0.96 21.41
N GLU A 314 5.04 1.01 22.74
CA GLU A 314 4.61 2.17 23.51
C GLU A 314 5.46 3.43 23.23
N GLN A 315 6.78 3.27 23.13
CA GLN A 315 7.71 4.39 22.95
C GLN A 315 7.46 5.13 21.63
N VAL A 316 7.29 4.39 20.53
CA VAL A 316 7.01 4.99 19.22
C VAL A 316 5.58 5.52 19.16
N GLY A 317 4.62 4.81 19.76
CA GLY A 317 3.23 5.26 19.89
C GLY A 317 3.11 6.63 20.56
N LYS A 318 3.89 6.88 21.63
CA LYS A 318 3.95 8.17 22.33
C LYS A 318 4.49 9.31 21.46
N ILE A 319 5.35 9.04 20.48
CA ILE A 319 5.79 10.06 19.51
C ILE A 319 4.60 10.49 18.65
N PHE A 320 3.82 9.53 18.15
CA PHE A 320 2.63 9.83 17.34
C PHE A 320 1.57 10.57 18.14
N GLN A 321 1.35 10.15 19.40
CA GLN A 321 0.45 10.82 20.32
C GLN A 321 0.81 12.31 20.46
N ARG A 322 2.06 12.61 20.87
CA ARG A 322 2.54 14.00 21.04
C ARG A 322 2.40 14.83 19.77
N ASN A 323 2.65 14.24 18.61
CA ASN A 323 2.53 14.93 17.33
C ASN A 323 1.07 15.35 17.04
N LEU A 324 0.10 14.50 17.35
CA LEU A 324 -1.32 14.84 17.16
C LEU A 324 -1.85 15.76 18.27
N GLU A 325 -1.35 15.64 19.50
CA GLU A 325 -1.66 16.59 20.59
C GLU A 325 -1.21 18.01 20.24
N LYS A 326 -0.04 18.18 19.59
CA LYS A 326 0.40 19.47 19.04
C LYS A 326 -0.57 20.04 17.99
N SER A 327 -1.34 19.19 17.31
CA SER A 327 -2.39 19.58 16.36
C SER A 327 -3.76 19.80 17.02
N GLY A 328 -3.87 19.68 18.36
CA GLY A 328 -5.10 19.93 19.12
C GLY A 328 -5.92 18.68 19.45
N VAL A 329 -5.47 17.48 19.08
CA VAL A 329 -6.16 16.23 19.42
C VAL A 329 -6.04 15.93 20.91
N LYS A 330 -7.14 15.51 21.54
CA LYS A 330 -7.15 15.01 22.92
C LYS A 330 -7.17 13.48 22.93
N PHE A 331 -6.32 12.87 23.74
CA PHE A 331 -6.26 11.41 23.86
C PHE A 331 -6.87 10.93 25.17
N TYR A 332 -7.67 9.87 25.08
CA TYR A 332 -8.21 9.10 26.18
C TYR A 332 -7.74 7.65 26.01
N LEU A 333 -6.57 7.35 26.57
CA LEU A 333 -5.88 6.06 26.46
C LEU A 333 -6.08 5.24 27.73
N ASP A 334 -5.70 3.95 27.69
CA ASP A 334 -6.09 2.98 28.72
C ASP A 334 -7.61 3.00 29.01
N ALA A 335 -8.40 3.37 28.00
CA ALA A 335 -9.81 3.70 28.14
C ALA A 335 -10.67 2.75 27.31
N SER A 336 -11.80 2.34 27.89
CA SER A 336 -12.78 1.49 27.22
C SER A 336 -14.10 2.21 27.09
N VAL A 337 -14.66 2.20 25.89
CA VAL A 337 -16.02 2.68 25.62
C VAL A 337 -17.03 1.74 26.28
N ASP A 338 -18.09 2.32 26.85
CA ASP A 338 -19.23 1.63 27.44
C ASP A 338 -20.46 1.69 26.53
N LYS A 339 -20.92 2.91 26.20
CA LYS A 339 -22.12 3.14 25.37
C LYS A 339 -22.09 4.52 24.71
N ALA A 340 -22.97 4.71 23.73
CA ALA A 340 -23.29 6.02 23.16
C ALA A 340 -24.72 6.42 23.55
N THR A 341 -24.94 7.69 23.89
CA THR A 341 -26.26 8.22 24.27
C THR A 341 -26.74 9.26 23.28
N PRO A 342 -28.07 9.43 23.12
CA PRO A 342 -28.65 10.36 22.16
C PRO A 342 -28.35 11.82 22.48
N SER A 343 -28.39 12.67 21.45
CA SER A 343 -28.31 14.13 21.59
C SER A 343 -29.60 14.71 22.18
N ALA A 344 -29.44 15.73 23.02
CA ALA A 344 -30.57 16.47 23.59
C ALA A 344 -31.44 17.15 22.52
N SER A 345 -30.85 17.58 21.40
CA SER A 345 -31.57 18.25 20.31
C SER A 345 -32.18 17.29 19.29
N ASP A 346 -31.66 16.06 19.20
CA ASP A 346 -32.12 15.04 18.25
C ASP A 346 -31.86 13.65 18.83
N GLN A 347 -32.92 13.00 19.33
CA GLN A 347 -32.81 11.70 19.99
C GLN A 347 -32.40 10.56 19.05
N THR A 348 -32.36 10.80 17.73
CA THR A 348 -31.91 9.81 16.75
C THR A 348 -30.41 9.85 16.50
N LYS A 349 -29.71 10.88 16.98
CA LYS A 349 -28.26 11.07 16.75
C LYS A 349 -27.47 10.94 18.04
N VAL A 350 -26.19 10.60 17.92
CA VAL A 350 -25.28 10.63 19.06
C VAL A 350 -25.16 12.04 19.65
N GLY A 351 -25.12 12.11 20.98
CA GLY A 351 -24.81 13.33 21.74
C GLY A 351 -23.61 13.16 22.67
N ALA A 352 -23.32 11.93 23.10
CA ALA A 352 -22.14 11.64 23.92
C ALA A 352 -21.68 10.17 23.81
N VAL A 353 -20.39 9.95 24.06
CA VAL A 353 -19.76 8.64 24.26
C VAL A 353 -19.36 8.51 25.73
N HIS A 354 -19.82 7.43 26.37
CA HIS A 354 -19.53 7.12 27.77
C HIS A 354 -18.40 6.10 27.84
N LEU A 355 -17.42 6.36 28.69
CA LEU A 355 -16.33 5.44 29.00
C LEU A 355 -16.62 4.68 30.29
N LYS A 356 -16.02 3.50 30.44
CA LYS A 356 -16.25 2.62 31.59
C LYS A 356 -15.74 3.17 32.92
N ASP A 357 -14.85 4.16 32.89
CA ASP A 357 -14.34 4.86 34.07
C ASP A 357 -15.27 5.99 34.57
N GLY A 358 -16.39 6.22 33.87
CA GLY A 358 -17.35 7.28 34.18
C GLY A 358 -17.11 8.59 33.42
N THR A 359 -16.04 8.68 32.62
CA THR A 359 -15.80 9.83 31.73
C THR A 359 -16.88 9.90 30.65
N VAL A 360 -17.41 11.10 30.40
CA VAL A 360 -18.39 11.36 29.35
C VAL A 360 -17.82 12.35 28.35
N LEU A 361 -17.80 11.97 27.08
CA LEU A 361 -17.33 12.80 25.97
C LEU A 361 -18.51 13.24 25.13
N ASP A 362 -18.86 14.52 25.16
CA ASP A 362 -19.83 15.09 24.23
C ASP A 362 -19.38 14.84 22.78
N ALA A 363 -20.30 14.43 21.91
CA ALA A 363 -20.01 14.07 20.54
C ALA A 363 -21.14 14.49 19.59
N ASP A 364 -20.80 15.28 18.58
CA ASP A 364 -21.67 15.56 17.43
C ASP A 364 -21.52 14.47 16.35
N VAL A 365 -20.31 13.90 16.25
CA VAL A 365 -19.90 12.88 15.29
C VAL A 365 -19.00 11.87 15.98
N VAL A 366 -19.24 10.59 15.72
CA VAL A 366 -18.39 9.48 16.17
C VAL A 366 -17.85 8.73 14.97
N ILE A 367 -16.56 8.38 14.97
CA ILE A 367 -15.92 7.61 13.90
C ILE A 367 -15.23 6.38 14.51
N LEU A 368 -15.54 5.20 13.99
CA LEU A 368 -15.00 3.94 14.51
C LEU A 368 -13.81 3.46 13.68
N GLY A 369 -12.61 3.52 14.28
CA GLY A 369 -11.33 3.03 13.74
C GLY A 369 -10.83 1.77 14.45
N ILE A 370 -11.73 0.83 14.74
CA ILE A 370 -11.48 -0.35 15.60
C ILE A 370 -11.09 -1.63 14.84
N GLY A 371 -10.48 -1.45 13.66
CA GLY A 371 -10.00 -2.55 12.80
C GLY A 371 -11.06 -3.11 11.86
N VAL A 372 -10.64 -4.09 11.06
CA VAL A 372 -11.45 -4.73 10.02
C VAL A 372 -11.53 -6.25 10.25
N ARG A 373 -12.41 -6.90 9.50
CA ARG A 373 -12.42 -8.36 9.30
C ARG A 373 -12.34 -8.67 7.80
N PRO A 374 -11.78 -9.82 7.40
CA PRO A 374 -11.87 -10.32 6.02
C PRO A 374 -13.31 -10.30 5.47
N ALA A 375 -13.47 -9.84 4.24
CA ALA A 375 -14.75 -9.78 3.52
C ALA A 375 -15.07 -11.10 2.82
N THR A 376 -15.18 -12.19 3.58
CA THR A 376 -15.29 -13.58 3.08
C THR A 376 -16.66 -14.21 3.36
N ASP A 377 -17.68 -13.41 3.69
CA ASP A 377 -19.01 -13.90 4.06
C ASP A 377 -19.64 -14.82 3.00
N TYR A 378 -19.41 -14.53 1.71
CA TYR A 378 -19.87 -15.34 0.57
C TYR A 378 -19.24 -16.74 0.47
N LEU A 379 -18.27 -17.05 1.34
CA LEU A 379 -17.58 -18.35 1.42
C LEU A 379 -17.86 -19.10 2.73
N GLN A 380 -18.49 -18.49 3.73
CA GLN A 380 -18.60 -19.06 5.09
C GLN A 380 -19.27 -20.44 5.12
N ASN A 381 -20.20 -20.71 4.20
CA ASN A 381 -20.93 -21.97 4.13
C ASN A 381 -20.49 -22.86 2.97
N ASN A 382 -19.32 -22.60 2.37
CA ASN A 382 -18.82 -23.36 1.24
C ASN A 382 -17.92 -24.51 1.72
N ALA A 383 -18.34 -25.76 1.47
CA ALA A 383 -17.66 -26.96 1.94
C ALA A 383 -16.26 -27.19 1.32
N SER A 384 -15.92 -26.52 0.20
CA SER A 384 -14.62 -26.67 -0.45
C SER A 384 -13.52 -25.80 0.16
N VAL A 385 -13.86 -24.87 1.06
CA VAL A 385 -12.89 -23.99 1.72
C VAL A 385 -13.04 -24.03 3.23
N SER A 386 -11.92 -23.89 3.92
CA SER A 386 -11.88 -23.67 5.36
C SER A 386 -11.34 -22.28 5.64
N LEU A 387 -12.16 -21.42 6.24
CA LEU A 387 -11.72 -20.11 6.69
C LEU A 387 -10.94 -20.25 8.01
N GLU A 388 -9.91 -19.43 8.17
CA GLU A 388 -9.21 -19.28 9.45
C GLU A 388 -10.15 -18.67 10.50
N LYS A 389 -9.75 -18.70 11.78
CA LYS A 389 -10.58 -18.18 12.90
C LYS A 389 -11.01 -16.72 12.74
N ASP A 390 -10.19 -15.92 12.05
CA ASP A 390 -10.49 -14.51 11.78
C ASP A 390 -11.33 -14.30 10.51
N GLY A 391 -11.64 -15.37 9.78
CA GLY A 391 -12.39 -15.36 8.52
C GLY A 391 -11.52 -15.31 7.26
N SER A 392 -10.18 -15.30 7.36
CA SER A 392 -9.30 -15.24 6.19
C SER A 392 -9.13 -16.59 5.50
N LEU A 393 -8.54 -16.58 4.30
CA LEU A 393 -8.17 -17.76 3.53
C LEU A 393 -6.67 -18.00 3.63
N ARG A 394 -6.26 -19.22 3.98
CA ARG A 394 -4.86 -19.62 3.94
C ARG A 394 -4.39 -19.86 2.50
N THR A 395 -3.18 -19.42 2.21
CA THR A 395 -2.56 -19.53 0.89
C THR A 395 -1.17 -20.16 0.95
N ASP A 396 -0.68 -20.64 -0.20
CA ASP A 396 0.73 -20.99 -0.39
C ASP A 396 1.58 -19.77 -0.80
N GLU A 397 2.89 -19.96 -1.05
CA GLU A 397 3.80 -18.89 -1.45
C GLU A 397 3.47 -18.25 -2.82
N SER A 398 2.63 -18.92 -3.62
CA SER A 398 2.10 -18.43 -4.90
C SER A 398 0.71 -17.78 -4.78
N PHE A 399 0.21 -17.59 -3.55
CA PHE A 399 -1.12 -17.09 -3.20
C PHE A 399 -2.28 -18.00 -3.62
N THR A 400 -2.00 -19.26 -3.98
CA THR A 400 -3.05 -20.24 -4.26
C THR A 400 -3.79 -20.56 -2.97
N VAL A 401 -5.12 -20.61 -3.01
CA VAL A 401 -5.94 -21.04 -1.87
C VAL A 401 -5.69 -22.53 -1.60
N GLN A 402 -5.33 -22.84 -0.37
CA GLN A 402 -5.04 -24.22 0.03
C GLN A 402 -6.27 -25.11 -0.19
N GLY A 403 -6.07 -26.26 -0.85
CA GLY A 403 -7.13 -27.24 -1.12
C GLY A 403 -7.92 -27.03 -2.42
N LEU A 404 -7.67 -25.96 -3.20
CA LEU A 404 -8.43 -25.63 -4.42
C LEU A 404 -7.67 -25.80 -5.75
N GLY A 405 -6.69 -26.70 -5.81
CA GLY A 405 -6.19 -27.25 -7.09
C GLY A 405 -5.47 -26.28 -8.04
N GLY A 406 -4.88 -25.17 -7.56
CA GLY A 406 -3.97 -24.34 -8.37
C GLY A 406 -4.63 -23.27 -9.27
N ASP A 407 -5.96 -23.21 -9.32
CA ASP A 407 -6.70 -22.27 -10.19
C ASP A 407 -7.38 -21.12 -9.42
N VAL A 408 -7.33 -21.17 -8.08
CA VAL A 408 -7.98 -20.20 -7.20
C VAL A 408 -6.93 -19.55 -6.32
N TYR A 409 -6.89 -18.22 -6.34
CA TYR A 409 -5.95 -17.40 -5.59
C TYR A 409 -6.68 -16.49 -4.60
N ALA A 410 -6.05 -16.16 -3.47
CA ALA A 410 -6.54 -15.14 -2.56
C ALA A 410 -5.44 -14.11 -2.28
N ILE A 411 -5.78 -12.82 -2.34
CA ILE A 411 -4.82 -11.71 -2.17
C ILE A 411 -5.37 -10.60 -1.29
N GLY A 412 -4.46 -9.78 -0.74
CA GLY A 412 -4.80 -8.62 0.09
C GLY A 412 -5.37 -9.02 1.46
N ASP A 413 -6.24 -8.18 2.01
CA ASP A 413 -6.69 -8.26 3.42
C ASP A 413 -7.38 -9.59 3.79
N ILE A 414 -7.80 -10.41 2.81
CA ILE A 414 -8.44 -11.71 3.03
C ILE A 414 -7.47 -12.90 3.05
N ALA A 415 -6.20 -12.69 2.70
CA ALA A 415 -5.23 -13.76 2.52
C ALA A 415 -4.29 -13.87 3.73
N THR A 416 -4.21 -15.07 4.29
CA THR A 416 -3.17 -15.47 5.25
C THR A 416 -2.05 -16.15 4.47
N TYR A 417 -0.91 -15.49 4.41
CA TYR A 417 0.27 -15.85 3.60
C TYR A 417 1.40 -16.41 4.48
N PRO A 418 2.15 -17.43 4.03
CA PRO A 418 3.34 -17.92 4.73
C PRO A 418 4.51 -16.94 4.54
N TYR A 419 4.76 -16.07 5.53
CA TYR A 419 5.82 -15.07 5.45
C TYR A 419 7.19 -15.60 5.89
N HIS A 420 8.19 -15.47 5.02
CA HIS A 420 9.56 -15.95 5.23
C HIS A 420 10.58 -14.81 5.45
N GLY A 421 10.13 -13.64 5.95
CA GLY A 421 11.04 -12.52 6.18
C GLY A 421 11.95 -12.69 7.42
N PRO A 422 12.72 -11.65 7.77
CA PRO A 422 13.67 -11.72 8.88
C PRO A 422 13.01 -12.19 10.19
N GLY A 423 13.63 -13.18 10.83
CA GLY A 423 13.15 -13.77 12.09
C GLY A 423 12.07 -14.84 11.91
N ALA A 424 11.55 -15.06 10.71
CA ALA A 424 10.64 -16.17 10.43
C ALA A 424 11.40 -17.52 10.39
N PRO A 425 10.75 -18.64 10.77
CA PRO A 425 11.26 -19.99 10.56
C PRO A 425 11.28 -20.32 9.06
N SER A 426 11.99 -21.41 8.70
CA SER A 426 12.19 -21.81 7.29
C SER A 426 10.89 -22.15 6.56
N ASP A 427 9.89 -22.67 7.28
CA ASP A 427 8.55 -22.99 6.76
C ASP A 427 7.59 -21.79 6.75
N GLY A 428 8.07 -20.61 7.16
CA GLY A 428 7.31 -19.37 7.15
C GLY A 428 6.33 -19.24 8.33
N ILE A 429 5.89 -18.01 8.60
CA ILE A 429 4.84 -17.72 9.58
C ILE A 429 3.57 -17.28 8.86
N PRO A 430 2.41 -17.92 9.13
CA PRO A 430 1.14 -17.44 8.63
C PRO A 430 0.88 -16.01 9.10
N VAL A 431 0.70 -15.08 8.15
CA VAL A 431 0.44 -13.67 8.44
C VAL A 431 -0.57 -13.10 7.47
N ARG A 432 -1.40 -12.21 7.99
CA ARG A 432 -2.33 -11.40 7.20
C ARG A 432 -1.87 -9.95 7.27
N ILE A 433 -1.53 -9.37 6.13
CA ILE A 433 -0.96 -8.03 6.07
C ILE A 433 -1.93 -7.10 5.33
N GLU A 434 -2.61 -6.26 6.11
CA GLU A 434 -3.64 -5.32 5.63
C GLU A 434 -3.00 -4.02 5.13
N HIS A 435 -2.35 -4.06 3.97
CA HIS A 435 -1.76 -2.85 3.40
C HIS A 435 -1.85 -2.77 1.88
N TRP A 436 -2.05 -1.53 1.40
CA TRP A 436 -2.25 -1.19 0.00
C TRP A 436 -1.13 -1.69 -0.93
N ASN A 437 0.13 -1.45 -0.55
CA ASN A 437 1.31 -1.92 -1.30
C ASN A 437 1.38 -3.45 -1.37
N VAL A 438 1.11 -4.10 -0.24
CA VAL A 438 1.22 -5.55 -0.10
C VAL A 438 0.15 -6.24 -0.93
N ALA A 439 -1.09 -5.76 -0.87
CA ALA A 439 -2.18 -6.27 -1.69
C ALA A 439 -1.85 -6.16 -3.19
N GLN A 440 -1.35 -5.01 -3.64
CA GLN A 440 -0.99 -4.82 -5.05
C GLN A 440 0.12 -5.76 -5.50
N ASN A 441 1.18 -5.90 -4.70
CA ASN A 441 2.29 -6.81 -5.02
C ASN A 441 1.87 -8.28 -5.00
N ALA A 442 0.97 -8.68 -4.09
CA ALA A 442 0.34 -10.01 -4.14
C ALA A 442 -0.40 -10.25 -5.46
N GLY A 443 -1.16 -9.26 -5.93
CA GLY A 443 -1.81 -9.31 -7.24
C GLY A 443 -0.84 -9.44 -8.42
N ARG A 444 0.29 -8.71 -8.38
CA ARG A 444 1.36 -8.83 -9.38
C ARG A 444 1.98 -10.24 -9.39
N SER A 445 2.19 -10.83 -8.21
CA SER A 445 2.68 -12.21 -8.07
C SER A 445 1.68 -13.22 -8.64
N VAL A 446 0.39 -13.09 -8.32
CA VAL A 446 -0.66 -13.97 -8.87
C VAL A 446 -0.72 -13.89 -10.40
N ALA A 447 -0.62 -12.70 -10.99
CA ALA A 447 -0.59 -12.56 -12.45
C ALA A 447 0.61 -13.28 -13.09
N ARG A 448 1.77 -13.26 -12.43
CA ARG A 448 2.97 -14.02 -12.86
C ARG A 448 2.72 -15.52 -12.73
N SER A 449 2.11 -15.99 -11.64
CA SER A 449 1.78 -17.40 -11.44
C SER A 449 0.77 -17.90 -12.48
N ILE A 450 -0.29 -17.12 -12.76
CA ILE A 450 -1.28 -17.43 -13.80
C ILE A 450 -0.58 -17.56 -15.15
N THR A 451 0.16 -16.55 -15.58
CA THR A 451 0.81 -16.57 -16.90
C THR A 451 1.88 -17.65 -17.03
N HIS A 452 2.64 -17.93 -15.96
CA HIS A 452 3.59 -19.03 -15.94
C HIS A 452 2.91 -20.39 -16.09
N SER A 453 1.78 -20.61 -15.40
CA SER A 453 1.05 -21.89 -15.46
C SER A 453 0.51 -22.24 -16.85
N LEU A 454 0.38 -21.26 -17.75
CA LEU A 454 -0.07 -21.47 -19.13
C LEU A 454 1.05 -21.98 -20.04
N VAL A 455 2.31 -21.81 -19.65
CA VAL A 455 3.49 -22.14 -20.49
C VAL A 455 4.42 -23.16 -19.83
N SER A 456 4.22 -23.44 -18.54
CA SER A 456 5.06 -24.33 -17.73
C SER A 456 4.21 -25.07 -16.70
N SER A 457 4.47 -26.36 -16.52
CA SER A 457 3.90 -27.17 -15.45
C SER A 457 4.72 -27.12 -14.16
N SER A 458 5.95 -26.57 -14.21
CA SER A 458 6.77 -26.39 -13.02
C SER A 458 6.28 -25.19 -12.20
N PRO A 459 6.36 -25.24 -10.86
CA PRO A 459 6.00 -24.09 -10.03
C PRO A 459 6.92 -22.89 -10.32
N LEU A 460 6.32 -21.69 -10.41
CA LEU A 460 7.09 -20.46 -10.44
C LEU A 460 7.72 -20.25 -9.07
N LYS A 461 9.02 -19.94 -9.04
CA LYS A 461 9.70 -19.62 -7.79
C LYS A 461 9.09 -18.35 -7.16
N PRO A 462 8.66 -18.38 -5.89
CA PRO A 462 8.14 -17.21 -5.21
C PRO A 462 9.17 -16.07 -5.17
N LYS A 463 8.67 -14.84 -5.25
CA LYS A 463 9.50 -13.65 -5.12
C LYS A 463 9.71 -13.33 -3.64
N ALA A 464 10.97 -13.11 -3.25
CA ALA A 464 11.30 -12.60 -1.92
C ALA A 464 10.54 -11.30 -1.62
N PHE A 465 9.93 -11.24 -0.44
CA PHE A 465 8.96 -10.23 -0.08
C PHE A 465 9.31 -9.59 1.27
N ILE A 466 9.47 -8.28 1.27
CA ILE A 466 9.53 -7.46 2.49
C ILE A 466 8.36 -6.46 2.40
N PRO A 467 7.36 -6.53 3.29
CA PRO A 467 6.24 -5.62 3.25
C PRO A 467 6.70 -4.18 3.50
N VAL A 468 6.14 -3.24 2.75
CA VAL A 468 6.33 -1.80 2.94
C VAL A 468 4.97 -1.17 3.25
N PHE A 469 4.96 -0.25 4.21
CA PHE A 469 3.80 0.45 4.74
C PHE A 469 4.06 1.96 4.87
N TRP A 470 3.00 2.77 4.76
CA TRP A 470 3.05 4.19 5.12
C TRP A 470 1.76 4.70 5.75
N SER A 471 1.88 5.77 6.54
CA SER A 471 0.72 6.45 7.15
C SER A 471 1.01 7.94 7.36
N ALA A 472 -0.05 8.74 7.53
CA ALA A 472 0.02 10.17 7.83
C ALA A 472 -0.46 10.43 9.28
N LEU A 473 0.48 10.45 10.22
CA LEU A 473 0.21 10.56 11.66
C LEU A 473 0.75 11.91 12.17
N GLY A 474 0.27 13.00 11.56
CA GLY A 474 0.83 14.35 11.72
C GLY A 474 2.12 14.59 10.90
N GLN A 475 2.93 13.54 10.74
CA GLN A 475 4.06 13.44 9.79
C GLN A 475 3.99 12.10 9.04
N GLN A 476 4.81 11.95 7.99
CA GLN A 476 4.82 10.75 7.16
C GLN A 476 5.60 9.61 7.83
N LEU A 477 4.89 8.58 8.26
CA LEU A 477 5.46 7.31 8.72
C LEU A 477 5.80 6.44 7.51
N ARG A 478 7.03 5.91 7.46
CA ARG A 478 7.43 4.83 6.55
C ARG A 478 7.82 3.61 7.36
N TYR A 479 7.44 2.42 6.91
CA TYR A 479 7.73 1.18 7.62
C TYR A 479 8.05 0.04 6.64
N CYS A 480 8.99 -0.82 7.01
CA CYS A 480 9.27 -2.06 6.30
C CYS A 480 9.49 -3.25 7.26
N GLY A 481 9.29 -4.46 6.75
CA GLY A 481 9.41 -5.70 7.54
C GLY A 481 8.13 -6.01 8.32
N ASN A 482 8.16 -7.03 9.18
CA ASN A 482 6.98 -7.46 9.92
C ASN A 482 7.36 -8.05 11.28
N THR A 483 6.60 -7.68 12.32
CA THR A 483 6.83 -8.11 13.70
C THR A 483 6.10 -9.40 14.08
N THR A 484 5.54 -10.15 13.12
CA THR A 484 4.77 -11.39 13.38
C THR A 484 5.60 -12.48 14.07
N ALA A 485 6.91 -12.53 13.84
CA ALA A 485 7.85 -13.38 14.59
C ALA A 485 8.10 -12.91 16.04
N GLY A 486 7.46 -11.82 16.44
CA GLY A 486 7.73 -11.09 17.68
C GLY A 486 8.98 -10.22 17.59
N TRP A 487 9.16 -9.41 18.63
CA TRP A 487 10.36 -8.62 18.88
C TRP A 487 10.54 -8.50 20.40
N ASP A 488 11.77 -8.30 20.85
CA ASP A 488 12.13 -8.20 22.28
C ASP A 488 12.89 -6.92 22.61
N SER A 489 13.28 -6.15 21.60
CA SER A 489 13.99 -4.90 21.79
C SER A 489 13.76 -3.90 20.65
N LEU A 490 13.81 -2.61 21.02
CA LEU A 490 13.63 -1.47 20.15
C LEU A 490 14.86 -0.56 20.28
N THR A 491 15.51 -0.26 19.16
CA THR A 491 16.59 0.73 19.09
C THR A 491 16.08 1.96 18.36
N LEU A 492 15.96 3.08 19.08
CA LEU A 492 15.47 4.36 18.57
C LEU A 492 16.65 5.33 18.35
N ARG A 493 16.72 5.97 17.19
CA ARG A 493 17.74 6.96 16.84
C ARG A 493 17.15 8.21 16.20
N GLY A 494 17.89 9.31 16.25
CA GLY A 494 17.52 10.61 15.70
C GLY A 494 16.96 11.54 16.77
N ASP A 495 15.97 12.32 16.38
CA ASP A 495 15.27 13.32 17.20
C ASP A 495 13.75 13.01 17.21
N PRO A 496 13.31 12.09 18.08
CA PRO A 496 11.91 11.69 18.22
C PRO A 496 10.94 12.83 18.49
N ASP A 497 11.34 13.86 19.25
CA ASP A 497 10.47 14.96 19.67
C ASP A 497 10.08 15.88 18.50
N ASN A 498 10.88 15.87 17.43
CA ASN A 498 10.62 16.55 16.17
C ASN A 498 10.22 15.60 15.03
N ALA A 499 9.77 14.38 15.37
CA ALA A 499 9.34 13.36 14.40
C ALA A 499 10.40 13.04 13.33
N LYS A 500 11.68 13.09 13.70
CA LYS A 500 12.82 12.73 12.84
C LYS A 500 13.55 11.55 13.45
N PHE A 501 13.03 10.35 13.25
CA PHE A 501 13.58 9.16 13.90
C PHE A 501 13.62 7.94 12.97
N VAL A 502 14.46 6.99 13.38
CA VAL A 502 14.40 5.60 12.93
C VAL A 502 14.30 4.68 14.15
N ALA A 503 13.40 3.72 14.06
CA ALA A 503 13.10 2.73 15.08
C ALA A 503 13.35 1.34 14.48
N TYR A 504 14.32 0.62 15.04
CA TYR A 504 14.66 -0.75 14.65
C TYR A 504 14.08 -1.73 15.65
N TYR A 505 13.18 -2.61 15.19
CA TYR A 505 12.60 -3.66 16.00
C TYR A 505 13.41 -4.94 15.83
N SER A 506 13.87 -5.50 16.94
CA SER A 506 14.78 -6.64 16.94
C SER A 506 14.18 -7.84 17.67
N LYS A 507 14.43 -9.03 17.13
CA LYS A 507 14.23 -10.32 17.81
C LYS A 507 15.60 -10.96 17.99
N ALA A 508 16.07 -11.05 19.23
CA ALA A 508 17.47 -11.31 19.54
C ALA A 508 18.41 -10.36 18.76
N GLN A 509 19.20 -10.88 17.82
CA GLN A 509 20.12 -10.08 16.99
C GLN A 509 19.55 -9.68 15.63
N THR A 510 18.39 -10.21 15.24
CA THR A 510 17.82 -9.98 13.91
C THR A 510 16.89 -8.76 13.93
N ILE A 511 17.11 -7.81 13.04
CA ILE A 511 16.15 -6.72 12.80
C ILE A 511 14.98 -7.28 11.99
N VAL A 512 13.78 -7.27 12.56
CA VAL A 512 12.56 -7.81 11.93
C VAL A 512 11.70 -6.75 11.26
N ALA A 513 11.82 -5.49 11.70
CA ALA A 513 11.12 -4.36 11.12
C ALA A 513 11.84 -3.04 11.38
N VAL A 514 11.54 -2.03 10.55
CA VAL A 514 12.04 -0.66 10.71
C VAL A 514 10.91 0.33 10.48
N ALA A 515 10.73 1.28 11.40
CA ALA A 515 9.86 2.44 11.23
C ALA A 515 10.72 3.72 11.13
N THR A 516 10.34 4.64 10.25
CA THR A 516 11.01 5.93 10.10
C THR A 516 10.00 7.07 9.95
N MET A 517 10.37 8.24 10.45
CA MET A 517 9.76 9.53 10.10
C MET A 517 10.87 10.52 9.84
N GLY A 518 10.81 11.26 8.74
CA GLY A 518 11.80 12.31 8.41
C GLY A 518 13.24 11.82 8.16
N MET A 519 13.43 10.52 7.92
CA MET A 519 14.75 9.88 7.75
C MET A 519 14.89 9.13 6.42
N ASP A 520 14.20 9.60 5.36
CA ASP A 520 14.30 8.99 4.04
C ASP A 520 15.77 9.03 3.54
N PRO A 521 16.30 7.97 2.92
CA PRO A 521 15.62 6.76 2.47
C PRO A 521 15.84 5.53 3.37
N LEU A 522 16.07 5.69 4.68
CA LEU A 522 16.44 4.57 5.57
C LEU A 522 15.46 3.39 5.52
N MET A 523 14.15 3.63 5.37
CA MET A 523 13.17 2.55 5.21
C MET A 523 13.43 1.74 3.94
N SER A 524 13.58 2.39 2.78
CA SER A 524 13.83 1.70 1.51
C SER A 524 15.17 0.99 1.49
N LYS A 525 16.19 1.57 2.13
CA LYS A 525 17.51 0.93 2.30
C LYS A 525 17.39 -0.33 3.16
N SER A 526 16.69 -0.23 4.29
CA SER A 526 16.42 -1.37 5.18
C SER A 526 15.66 -2.47 4.46
N ALA A 527 14.65 -2.13 3.66
CA ALA A 527 13.86 -3.11 2.90
C ALA A 527 14.72 -3.89 1.89
N GLU A 528 15.62 -3.22 1.16
CA GLU A 528 16.55 -3.90 0.24
C GLU A 528 17.56 -4.77 0.99
N LEU A 529 18.13 -4.30 2.11
CA LEU A 529 19.07 -5.08 2.92
C LEU A 529 18.40 -6.32 3.53
N MET A 530 17.19 -6.18 4.08
CA MET A 530 16.40 -7.30 4.61
C MET A 530 16.09 -8.33 3.52
N ARG A 531 15.64 -7.88 2.35
CA ARG A 531 15.33 -8.75 1.20
C ARG A 531 16.56 -9.54 0.71
N ARG A 532 17.76 -9.05 0.99
CA ARG A 532 19.03 -9.63 0.52
C ARG A 532 19.82 -10.30 1.64
N GLY A 533 19.23 -10.42 2.84
CA GLY A 533 19.87 -11.05 3.99
C GLY A 533 21.10 -10.30 4.52
N ASN A 534 21.20 -8.99 4.26
CA ASN A 534 22.36 -8.16 4.63
C ASN A 534 21.99 -6.98 5.54
N MET A 535 20.86 -7.08 6.25
CA MET A 535 20.50 -6.11 7.27
C MET A 535 21.46 -6.27 8.47
N PRO A 536 22.15 -5.20 8.93
CA PRO A 536 23.02 -5.28 10.09
C PRO A 536 22.27 -5.81 11.31
N SER A 537 22.98 -6.56 12.15
CA SER A 537 22.47 -7.08 13.41
C SER A 537 22.12 -5.96 14.38
N LYS A 538 21.31 -6.28 15.39
CA LYS A 538 21.01 -5.38 16.51
C LYS A 538 22.28 -4.78 17.10
N LYS A 539 23.31 -5.61 17.37
CA LYS A 539 24.57 -5.14 17.93
C LYS A 539 25.27 -4.12 17.04
N GLU A 540 25.37 -4.37 15.73
CA GLU A 540 26.00 -3.43 14.79
C GLU A 540 25.18 -2.14 14.67
N ILE A 541 23.85 -2.24 14.69
CA ILE A 541 22.97 -1.08 14.80
C ILE A 541 23.35 -0.31 16.06
N GLU A 542 23.31 -0.90 17.26
CA GLU A 542 23.64 -0.24 18.53
C GLU A 542 25.05 0.38 18.53
N ASP A 543 26.04 -0.30 17.95
CA ASP A 543 27.44 0.15 17.85
C ASP A 543 27.65 1.34 16.88
N GLY A 544 26.63 1.74 16.12
CA GLY A 544 26.67 3.00 15.35
C GLY A 544 26.81 2.85 13.83
N VAL A 545 26.52 1.68 13.27
CA VAL A 545 26.59 1.50 11.81
C VAL A 545 25.74 2.54 11.08
N ASP A 546 26.34 3.16 10.06
CA ASP A 546 25.63 4.03 9.13
C ASP A 546 25.00 3.18 8.04
N LEU A 547 23.71 2.91 8.17
CA LEU A 547 22.98 2.02 7.27
C LEU A 547 23.02 2.49 5.80
N LEU A 548 23.18 3.80 5.54
CA LEU A 548 23.25 4.31 4.18
C LEU A 548 24.56 3.91 3.48
N LYS A 549 25.62 3.66 4.26
CA LYS A 549 26.93 3.20 3.78
C LYS A 549 27.07 1.68 3.69
N VAL A 550 26.09 0.91 4.16
CA VAL A 550 26.10 -0.55 4.06
C VAL A 550 25.79 -0.97 2.63
N ASP A 551 26.63 -1.79 2.01
CA ASP A 551 26.43 -2.23 0.63
C ASP A 551 25.16 -3.07 0.47
N VAL A 552 24.46 -2.88 -0.66
CA VAL A 552 23.32 -3.70 -1.06
C VAL A 552 23.88 -4.84 -1.92
N PRO A 553 23.79 -6.12 -1.51
CA PRO A 553 24.38 -7.21 -2.29
C PRO A 553 23.65 -7.48 -3.61
N GLN A 554 24.34 -8.11 -4.57
CA GLN A 554 23.73 -8.55 -5.84
C GLN A 554 22.64 -9.62 -5.62
N TYR A 555 22.88 -10.56 -4.72
CA TYR A 555 22.00 -11.69 -4.45
C TYR A 555 20.76 -11.28 -3.66
N ILE A 556 19.62 -11.92 -3.96
CA ILE A 556 18.36 -11.81 -3.21
C ILE A 556 18.26 -13.05 -2.31
N ALA A 557 18.00 -12.82 -1.01
CA ALA A 557 17.72 -13.91 -0.08
C ALA A 557 16.35 -14.50 -0.42
N ILE A 558 16.33 -15.81 -0.64
CA ILE A 558 15.13 -16.57 -1.03
C ILE A 558 14.70 -17.37 0.17
#